data_AF-A0A1M7FAG5-F1
#
_entry.id   AF-A0A1M7FAG5-F1
#
_cell.length_a   1.000
_cell.length_b   1.000
_cell.length_c   1.000
_cell.angle_alpha   90.00
_cell.angle_beta   90.00
_cell.angle_gamma   90.00
#
_symmetry.space_group_name_H-M   'P 1'
#
loop_
_entity.id
_entity.type
_entity.pdbx_description
1 polymer ?
#
loop_
_entity_poly.entity_id
_entity_poly.type
_entity_poly.pdbx_seq_one_letter_code
_entity_poly.pdbx_strand_id
1 'polypeptide(L)'
;MNSGKRDNQLNLALDVGQETREQTLDLDVGFLPEVQSWELIVKYTGSLQRIRDELHISAVELLNEYAILIIPENLITRLGTYEEIEFIEKPKRLVFAVANGRAESCINQLQLPQFNLFGEGVIVAIIDSGIDYSHPDFRNNDGTTRIEMLWDQTIQGSPPEGYDIGTLYTRENINEALAERNIAQRLAIVPSVDLSGHGTGVAGIACGNGRASNGRNRGVASESNMIIVKLGAPTPLSFPNTTQLMQGIDFCIRNAIRIGQPIAVNVSFGNNYGSHDGRSLLEYYINDIANLWKSNIVIGSGNEGATARHTNGFVQNRSNQIIELAVSEYERTFNLQLWKNYNDIMSIEITSPSNVTVGPIREIQGTQSFVVDNTRVLFYYGEPIPFNKAQEIYFEFIPVMERVATGIWKIRLNGENIVVGNYDFWLPAGNAISAETRFLRPTPDVTLTIPSTTFRAITVGAYDGSTDSYANFSGRGFTRDGETIKPDIVAPGVDITSTAPNSSYSTYTGTSFATPFVTGSAAMLMQWGIVKGNDQYLYGEKLKAYLIKGARHLPGFNTYPNPQVGWGALCVRDSLPI
;
A
#
# COMPACT_ATOMS: atom_id res chain seq x y z
N MET A 1 34.52 -16.32 22.69
CA MET A 1 33.09 -16.41 22.30
C MET A 1 32.32 -15.38 23.10
N ASN A 2 32.01 -14.23 22.49
CA ASN A 2 31.17 -13.19 23.10
C ASN A 2 30.20 -12.72 22.01
N SER A 3 29.17 -13.52 21.70
CA SER A 3 28.25 -13.29 20.58
C SER A 3 27.00 -12.48 20.94
N GLY A 4 26.90 -11.97 22.18
CA GLY A 4 25.67 -11.30 22.65
C GLY A 4 25.55 -9.82 22.31
N LYS A 5 26.68 -9.11 22.12
CA LYS A 5 26.73 -7.65 21.93
C LYS A 5 27.03 -7.21 20.48
N ARG A 6 27.11 -8.14 19.53
CA ARG A 6 27.41 -7.85 18.11
C ARG A 6 26.33 -8.46 17.23
N ASP A 7 25.92 -7.73 16.20
CA ASP A 7 25.03 -8.26 15.19
C ASP A 7 25.65 -9.47 14.45
N ASN A 8 24.79 -10.34 13.88
CA ASN A 8 25.22 -11.56 13.21
C ASN A 8 25.99 -11.33 11.90
N GLN A 9 25.68 -10.27 11.16
CA GLN A 9 26.34 -9.93 9.90
C GLN A 9 27.76 -9.41 10.15
N LEU A 10 27.98 -8.64 11.21
CA LEU A 10 29.30 -8.22 11.67
C LEU A 10 30.13 -9.42 12.15
N ASN A 11 29.53 -10.34 12.94
CA ASN A 11 30.23 -11.57 13.32
C ASN A 11 30.68 -12.36 12.07
N LEU A 12 29.76 -12.58 11.12
CA LEU A 12 30.06 -13.31 9.88
C LEU A 12 31.13 -12.60 9.03
N ALA A 13 31.09 -11.26 8.95
CA ALA A 13 32.08 -10.48 8.21
C ALA A 13 33.48 -10.57 8.84
N LEU A 14 33.58 -10.62 10.17
CA LEU A 14 34.86 -10.78 10.88
C LEU A 14 35.40 -12.21 10.82
N ASP A 15 34.52 -13.20 10.65
CA ASP A 15 34.87 -14.62 10.61
C ASP A 15 35.32 -15.11 9.21
N VAL A 16 35.08 -14.32 8.15
CA VAL A 16 35.50 -14.63 6.77
C VAL A 16 36.62 -13.70 6.30
N GLY A 17 37.48 -14.18 5.41
CA GLY A 17 38.56 -13.38 4.85
C GLY A 17 38.06 -12.26 3.93
N GLN A 18 38.87 -11.20 3.79
CA GLN A 18 38.53 -10.03 2.95
C GLN A 18 38.18 -10.42 1.51
N GLU A 19 38.91 -11.34 0.88
CA GLU A 19 38.62 -11.83 -0.48
C GLU A 19 37.21 -12.44 -0.59
N THR A 20 36.73 -13.10 0.47
CA THR A 20 35.37 -13.62 0.53
C THR A 20 34.35 -12.50 0.78
N ARG A 21 34.66 -11.51 1.62
CA ARG A 21 33.79 -10.34 1.84
C ARG A 21 33.56 -9.55 0.56
N GLU A 22 34.64 -9.27 -0.19
CA GLU A 22 34.63 -8.53 -1.47
C GLU A 22 33.78 -9.20 -2.55
N GLN A 23 33.59 -10.52 -2.47
CA GLN A 23 32.71 -11.28 -3.37
C GLN A 23 31.23 -11.22 -2.99
N THR A 24 30.88 -10.57 -1.88
CA THR A 24 29.49 -10.42 -1.42
C THR A 24 29.02 -8.97 -1.50
N LEU A 25 27.71 -8.77 -1.62
CA LEU A 25 27.13 -7.42 -1.71
C LEU A 25 27.09 -6.69 -0.36
N ASP A 26 27.15 -7.43 0.75
CA ASP A 26 26.79 -6.94 2.08
C ASP A 26 27.88 -7.07 3.14
N LEU A 27 28.76 -8.07 3.07
CA LEU A 27 29.68 -8.35 4.18
C LEU A 27 30.79 -7.32 4.30
N ASP A 28 31.14 -6.60 3.23
CA ASP A 28 32.19 -5.57 3.27
C ASP A 28 31.64 -4.15 3.56
N VAL A 29 30.32 -4.02 3.75
CA VAL A 29 29.69 -2.72 4.01
C VAL A 29 30.10 -2.23 5.40
N GLY A 30 30.80 -1.08 5.43
CA GLY A 30 31.37 -0.47 6.62
C GLY A 30 32.88 -0.73 6.78
N PHE A 31 33.48 -1.60 5.97
CA PHE A 31 34.92 -1.82 6.00
C PHE A 31 35.66 -0.74 5.20
N LEU A 32 36.73 -0.20 5.79
CA LEU A 32 37.60 0.82 5.22
C LEU A 32 38.97 0.17 4.91
N PRO A 33 39.17 -0.34 3.68
CA PRO A 33 40.34 -1.16 3.35
C PRO A 33 41.66 -0.38 3.43
N GLU A 34 41.65 0.94 3.21
CA GLU A 34 42.88 1.75 3.24
C GLU A 34 43.51 1.82 4.64
N VAL A 35 42.68 1.68 5.68
CA VAL A 35 43.06 1.83 7.10
C VAL A 35 42.74 0.59 7.93
N GLN A 36 42.35 -0.52 7.29
CA GLN A 36 41.97 -1.79 7.95
C GLN A 36 41.03 -1.59 9.15
N SER A 37 40.07 -0.69 8.99
CA SER A 37 39.15 -0.28 10.05
C SER A 37 37.71 -0.46 9.62
N TRP A 38 36.81 -0.50 10.59
CA TRP A 38 35.38 -0.58 10.39
C TRP A 38 34.70 0.70 10.86
N GLU A 39 33.82 1.24 10.04
CA GLU A 39 32.74 2.11 10.47
C GLU A 39 31.65 1.24 11.11
N LEU A 40 31.33 1.48 12.37
CA LEU A 40 30.35 0.71 13.15
C LEU A 40 29.35 1.64 13.83
N ILE A 41 28.10 1.19 13.90
CA ILE A 41 27.04 1.81 14.70
C ILE A 41 27.09 1.16 16.08
N VAL A 42 27.14 1.96 17.14
CA VAL A 42 27.05 1.47 18.52
C VAL A 42 25.89 2.10 19.27
N LYS A 43 25.18 1.26 20.03
CA LYS A 43 24.32 1.72 21.13
C LYS A 43 25.19 1.71 22.39
N TYR A 44 25.22 2.82 23.10
CA TYR A 44 26.04 2.97 24.30
C TYR A 44 25.23 3.61 25.44
N THR A 45 25.77 3.56 26.65
CA THR A 45 25.23 4.27 27.81
C THR A 45 26.28 5.26 28.34
N GLY A 46 25.86 6.45 28.73
CA GLY A 46 26.74 7.41 29.41
C GLY A 46 27.67 8.18 28.45
N SER A 47 28.99 7.98 28.54
CA SER A 47 29.98 8.74 27.77
C SER A 47 31.00 7.84 27.09
N LEU A 48 31.27 8.10 25.81
CA LEU A 48 32.29 7.39 25.05
C LEU A 48 33.70 7.94 25.23
N GLN A 49 33.91 8.98 26.05
CA GLN A 49 35.20 9.66 26.18
C GLN A 49 36.33 8.70 26.58
N ARG A 50 36.08 7.82 27.57
CA ARG A 50 37.04 6.80 28.00
C ARG A 50 37.43 5.86 26.85
N ILE A 51 36.44 5.40 26.08
CA ILE A 51 36.66 4.47 24.97
C ILE A 51 37.46 5.16 23.85
N ARG A 52 37.14 6.43 23.54
CA ARG A 52 37.90 7.25 22.58
C ARG A 52 39.36 7.39 23.00
N ASP A 53 39.60 7.70 24.26
CA ASP A 53 40.95 7.95 24.78
C ASP A 53 41.78 6.65 24.88
N GLU A 54 41.18 5.53 25.30
CA GLU A 54 41.88 4.25 25.46
C GLU A 54 42.10 3.48 24.15
N LEU A 55 41.17 3.56 23.20
CA LEU A 55 41.27 2.85 21.91
C LEU A 55 41.81 3.76 20.79
N HIS A 56 41.96 5.06 21.04
CA HIS A 56 42.38 6.05 20.06
C HIS A 56 41.52 6.02 18.78
N ILE A 57 40.21 5.92 18.95
CA ILE A 57 39.24 5.80 17.84
C ILE A 57 38.49 7.11 17.58
N SER A 58 38.05 7.28 16.33
CA SER A 58 37.08 8.34 16.00
C SER A 58 35.69 7.90 16.38
N ALA A 59 34.90 8.82 16.91
CA ALA A 59 33.55 8.55 17.36
C ALA A 59 32.68 9.80 17.23
N VAL A 60 31.56 9.67 16.53
CA VAL A 60 30.54 10.70 16.37
C VAL A 60 29.34 10.29 17.22
N GLU A 61 29.10 11.00 18.32
CA GLU A 61 27.93 10.76 19.17
C GLU A 61 26.67 11.37 18.53
N LEU A 62 25.60 10.59 18.53
CA LEU A 62 24.28 10.91 17.99
C LEU A 62 23.27 11.00 19.14
N LEU A 63 22.08 11.52 18.82
CA LEU A 63 20.97 11.56 19.77
C LEU A 63 20.59 10.15 20.25
N ASN A 64 20.05 10.07 21.47
CA ASN A 64 19.58 8.83 22.09
C ASN A 64 20.67 7.76 22.33
N GLU A 65 21.89 8.22 22.65
CA GLU A 65 23.07 7.39 22.98
C GLU A 65 23.40 6.35 21.89
N TYR A 66 23.29 6.78 20.63
CA TYR A 66 23.88 6.09 19.49
C TYR A 66 25.19 6.78 19.11
N ALA A 67 26.16 6.05 18.58
CA ALA A 67 27.34 6.67 18.00
C ALA A 67 27.81 5.91 16.76
N ILE A 68 28.54 6.60 15.91
CA ILE A 68 29.27 6.01 14.77
C ILE A 68 30.75 6.01 15.14
N LEU A 69 31.38 4.84 15.15
CA LEU A 69 32.79 4.65 15.46
C LEU A 69 33.56 4.26 14.20
N ILE A 70 34.78 4.78 14.05
CA ILE A 70 35.77 4.21 13.12
C ILE A 70 36.84 3.53 13.96
N ILE A 71 36.91 2.20 13.87
CA ILE A 71 37.73 1.36 14.75
C ILE A 71 38.52 0.30 13.95
N PRO A 72 39.82 0.13 14.21
CA PRO A 72 40.61 -0.97 13.63
C PRO A 72 39.98 -2.34 13.89
N GLU A 73 39.98 -3.22 12.87
CA GLU A 73 39.30 -4.52 12.93
C GLU A 73 39.72 -5.36 14.16
N ASN A 74 41.02 -5.33 14.49
CA ASN A 74 41.59 -6.04 15.62
C ASN A 74 41.13 -5.54 17.01
N LEU A 75 40.55 -4.33 17.09
CA LEU A 75 40.06 -3.74 18.35
C LEU A 75 38.56 -3.95 18.58
N ILE A 76 37.81 -4.44 17.58
CA ILE A 76 36.35 -4.63 17.67
C ILE A 76 35.98 -5.61 18.79
N THR A 77 36.77 -6.66 18.98
CA THR A 77 36.54 -7.62 20.07
C THR A 77 36.73 -6.97 21.43
N ARG A 78 37.70 -6.06 21.58
CA ARG A 78 37.94 -5.30 22.82
C ARG A 78 36.83 -4.27 23.05
N LEU A 79 36.35 -3.61 22.00
CA LEU A 79 35.21 -2.67 22.09
C LEU A 79 33.98 -3.32 22.75
N GLY A 80 33.66 -4.57 22.39
CA GLY A 80 32.54 -5.32 22.98
C GLY A 80 32.71 -5.68 24.47
N THR A 81 33.87 -5.44 25.08
CA THR A 81 34.12 -5.71 26.51
C THR A 81 33.82 -4.51 27.43
N TYR A 82 33.67 -3.31 26.87
CA TYR A 82 33.32 -2.12 27.65
C TYR A 82 31.88 -2.23 28.15
N GLU A 83 31.66 -1.82 29.39
CA GLU A 83 30.33 -1.83 30.02
C GLU A 83 29.42 -0.80 29.35
N GLU A 84 30.02 0.30 28.90
CA GLU A 84 29.37 1.42 28.22
C GLU A 84 28.81 1.02 26.84
N ILE A 85 29.28 -0.08 26.22
CA ILE A 85 28.79 -0.54 24.92
C ILE A 85 27.67 -1.58 25.13
N GLU A 86 26.46 -1.24 24.72
CA GLU A 86 25.30 -2.13 24.80
C GLU A 86 25.24 -3.08 23.59
N PHE A 87 25.44 -2.53 22.38
CA PHE A 87 25.34 -3.29 21.14
C PHE A 87 26.18 -2.65 20.01
N ILE A 88 26.69 -3.49 19.12
CA ILE A 88 27.52 -3.10 17.97
C ILE A 88 26.92 -3.68 16.69
N GLU A 89 26.68 -2.82 15.71
CA GLU A 89 26.16 -3.17 14.39
C GLU A 89 27.06 -2.61 13.28
N LYS A 90 27.25 -3.38 12.19
CA LYS A 90 27.87 -2.84 10.97
C LYS A 90 26.82 -2.05 10.16
N PRO A 91 27.20 -1.02 9.41
CA PRO A 91 26.27 -0.34 8.52
C PRO A 91 25.73 -1.31 7.45
N LYS A 92 24.51 -1.02 6.99
CA LYS A 92 23.82 -1.77 5.94
C LYS A 92 23.75 -0.93 4.68
N ARG A 93 23.80 -1.59 3.52
CA ARG A 93 23.77 -0.91 2.23
C ARG A 93 22.38 -0.31 2.03
N LEU A 94 22.34 0.99 1.75
CA LEU A 94 21.14 1.64 1.25
C LEU A 94 21.16 1.51 -0.28
N VAL A 95 20.18 0.79 -0.86
CA VAL A 95 19.99 0.69 -2.31
C VAL A 95 18.91 1.68 -2.76
N PHE A 96 19.12 2.31 -3.92
CA PHE A 96 18.13 3.21 -4.53
C PHE A 96 16.99 2.38 -5.12
N ALA A 97 15.92 2.17 -4.35
CA ALA A 97 14.91 1.19 -4.74
C ALA A 97 13.86 1.67 -5.75
N VAL A 98 13.63 2.98 -5.95
CA VAL A 98 12.89 3.45 -7.15
C VAL A 98 13.69 3.20 -8.43
N ALA A 99 15.02 3.36 -8.38
CA ALA A 99 15.87 3.04 -9.52
C ALA A 99 15.83 1.53 -9.83
N ASN A 100 15.87 0.69 -8.79
CA ASN A 100 15.67 -0.76 -8.94
C ASN A 100 14.29 -1.07 -9.51
N GLY A 101 13.22 -0.54 -8.91
CA GLY A 101 11.85 -0.80 -9.35
C GLY A 101 11.60 -0.35 -10.80
N ARG A 102 12.25 0.74 -11.25
CA ARG A 102 12.23 1.17 -12.65
C ARG A 102 12.97 0.22 -13.59
N ALA A 103 14.11 -0.33 -13.16
CA ALA A 103 14.84 -1.32 -13.94
C ALA A 103 14.02 -2.62 -14.07
N GLU A 104 13.51 -3.13 -12.95
CA GLU A 104 12.70 -4.35 -12.86
C GLU A 104 11.38 -4.26 -13.62
N SER A 105 10.85 -3.04 -13.78
CA SER A 105 9.64 -2.75 -14.54
C SER A 105 9.89 -2.40 -16.01
N CYS A 106 11.13 -2.55 -16.51
CA CYS A 106 11.54 -2.24 -17.88
C CYS A 106 11.27 -0.77 -18.32
N ILE A 107 11.29 0.18 -17.38
CA ILE A 107 10.97 1.60 -17.65
C ILE A 107 12.13 2.31 -18.34
N ASN A 108 13.37 1.99 -17.94
CA ASN A 108 14.56 2.70 -18.40
C ASN A 108 14.74 2.61 -19.93
N GLN A 109 14.35 1.49 -20.54
CA GLN A 109 14.45 1.29 -22.00
C GLN A 109 13.57 2.28 -22.79
N LEU A 110 12.43 2.70 -22.23
CA LEU A 110 11.50 3.62 -22.89
C LEU A 110 11.84 5.10 -22.68
N GLN A 111 12.80 5.39 -21.81
CA GLN A 111 13.34 6.72 -21.57
C GLN A 111 14.61 7.01 -22.39
N LEU A 112 15.03 6.06 -23.23
CA LEU A 112 16.10 6.28 -24.21
C LEU A 112 15.63 7.20 -25.34
N PRO A 113 16.54 7.92 -26.04
CA PRO A 113 16.18 8.90 -27.08
C PRO A 113 15.25 8.37 -28.18
N GLN A 114 15.34 7.08 -28.49
CA GLN A 114 14.51 6.43 -29.50
C GLN A 114 13.01 6.45 -29.18
N PHE A 115 12.65 6.34 -27.89
CA PHE A 115 11.27 6.32 -27.42
C PHE A 115 10.89 7.64 -26.78
N ASN A 116 11.79 8.21 -25.96
CA ASN A 116 11.64 9.48 -25.26
C ASN A 116 10.27 9.59 -24.56
N LEU A 117 9.93 8.59 -23.74
CA LEU A 117 8.65 8.50 -23.04
C LEU A 117 8.84 8.82 -21.55
N PHE A 118 8.27 9.94 -21.11
CA PHE A 118 8.33 10.45 -19.74
C PHE A 118 6.94 10.87 -19.22
N GLY A 119 5.86 10.54 -19.95
CA GLY A 119 4.48 10.87 -19.59
C GLY A 119 4.04 12.29 -19.99
N GLU A 120 4.87 13.01 -20.75
CA GLU A 120 4.52 14.35 -21.26
C GLU A 120 3.18 14.35 -22.00
N GLY A 121 2.34 15.35 -21.75
CA GLY A 121 1.02 15.48 -22.37
C GLY A 121 -0.06 14.56 -21.79
N VAL A 122 0.25 13.81 -20.73
CA VAL A 122 -0.67 12.95 -19.97
C VAL A 122 -0.72 13.42 -18.53
N ILE A 123 -1.93 13.54 -17.98
CA ILE A 123 -2.13 13.86 -16.57
C ILE A 123 -1.98 12.59 -15.74
N VAL A 124 -1.26 12.68 -14.63
CA VAL A 124 -1.28 11.67 -13.58
C VAL A 124 -2.04 12.21 -12.38
N ALA A 125 -3.14 11.54 -12.02
CA ALA A 125 -3.89 11.86 -10.82
C ALA A 125 -3.49 10.97 -9.65
N ILE A 126 -3.24 11.58 -8.50
CA ILE A 126 -2.95 10.87 -7.24
C ILE A 126 -4.08 11.18 -6.26
N ILE A 127 -4.86 10.14 -5.89
CA ILE A 127 -5.93 10.24 -4.90
C ILE A 127 -5.45 9.52 -3.63
N ASP A 128 -5.03 10.29 -2.63
CA ASP A 128 -4.26 9.77 -1.49
C ASP A 128 -4.33 10.72 -0.25
N SER A 129 -3.33 10.70 0.65
CA SER A 129 -3.21 11.51 1.87
C SER A 129 -2.79 12.97 1.62
N GLY A 130 -2.61 13.35 0.35
CA GLY A 130 -2.13 14.65 -0.10
C GLY A 130 -0.73 14.60 -0.69
N ILE A 131 -0.06 15.75 -0.73
CA ILE A 131 1.30 15.88 -1.27
C ILE A 131 2.05 17.00 -0.56
N ASP A 132 3.35 16.83 -0.34
CA ASP A 132 4.27 17.96 -0.13
C ASP A 132 4.52 18.67 -1.46
N TYR A 133 3.65 19.61 -1.83
CA TYR A 133 3.76 20.37 -3.08
C TYR A 133 5.03 21.23 -3.16
N SER A 134 5.74 21.42 -2.04
CA SER A 134 7.00 22.19 -2.00
C SER A 134 8.23 21.38 -2.40
N HIS A 135 8.11 20.05 -2.43
CA HIS A 135 9.19 19.14 -2.77
C HIS A 135 9.76 19.46 -4.19
N PRO A 136 11.09 19.60 -4.36
CA PRO A 136 11.71 19.93 -5.63
C PRO A 136 11.33 18.98 -6.77
N ASP A 137 11.13 17.70 -6.45
CA ASP A 137 10.72 16.69 -7.42
C ASP A 137 9.37 16.94 -8.08
N PHE A 138 8.49 17.78 -7.53
CA PHE A 138 7.18 18.11 -8.13
C PHE A 138 7.17 19.46 -8.84
N ARG A 139 8.34 20.06 -9.05
CA ARG A 139 8.51 21.38 -9.63
C ARG A 139 9.27 21.31 -10.95
N ASN A 140 8.92 22.20 -11.87
CA ASN A 140 9.63 22.44 -13.12
C ASN A 140 11.04 23.00 -12.86
N ASN A 141 11.86 23.06 -13.91
CA ASN A 141 13.22 23.59 -13.82
C ASN A 141 13.25 25.05 -13.36
N ASP A 142 12.30 25.86 -13.82
CA ASP A 142 12.11 27.26 -13.41
C ASP A 142 11.60 27.43 -11.95
N GLY A 143 11.28 26.33 -11.28
CA GLY A 143 10.81 26.31 -9.91
C GLY A 143 9.29 26.42 -9.75
N THR A 144 8.53 26.55 -10.84
CA THR A 144 7.05 26.49 -10.82
C THR A 144 6.56 25.06 -10.56
N THR A 145 5.31 24.89 -10.13
CA THR A 145 4.72 23.58 -9.85
C THR A 145 4.32 22.83 -11.13
N ARG A 146 4.42 21.50 -11.08
CA ARG A 146 3.79 20.58 -12.07
C ARG A 146 2.39 20.13 -11.66
N ILE A 147 1.93 20.53 -10.47
CA ILE A 147 0.57 20.26 -9.99
C ILE A 147 -0.37 21.28 -10.63
N GLU A 148 -1.28 20.80 -11.45
CA GLU A 148 -2.34 21.61 -12.08
C GLU A 148 -3.38 22.03 -11.04
N MET A 149 -3.79 21.07 -10.22
CA MET A 149 -4.85 21.22 -9.24
C MET A 149 -4.58 20.35 -8.02
N LEU A 150 -4.77 20.91 -6.84
CA LEU A 150 -4.73 20.23 -5.55
C LEU A 150 -6.07 20.44 -4.86
N TRP A 151 -6.87 19.39 -4.74
CA TRP A 151 -8.09 19.44 -3.95
C TRP A 151 -7.85 18.79 -2.58
N ASP A 152 -7.89 19.59 -1.52
CA ASP A 152 -7.83 19.10 -0.14
C ASP A 152 -9.25 19.02 0.44
N GLN A 153 -9.79 17.80 0.52
CA GLN A 153 -11.14 17.55 1.05
C GLN A 153 -11.26 17.82 2.56
N THR A 154 -10.13 17.98 3.26
CA THR A 154 -10.08 18.17 4.72
C THR A 154 -10.16 19.64 5.14
N ILE A 155 -9.87 20.56 4.23
CA ILE A 155 -9.81 21.99 4.52
C ILE A 155 -11.10 22.65 4.06
N GLN A 156 -11.95 23.07 5.00
CA GLN A 156 -13.15 23.82 4.66
C GLN A 156 -12.79 25.19 4.07
N GLY A 157 -13.37 25.51 2.92
CA GLY A 157 -13.10 26.77 2.24
C GLY A 157 -13.86 26.86 0.92
N SER A 158 -13.12 26.95 -0.19
CA SER A 158 -13.67 27.11 -1.54
C SER A 158 -13.62 25.76 -2.29
N PRO A 159 -14.66 24.92 -2.18
CA PRO A 159 -14.67 23.63 -2.87
C PRO A 159 -14.67 23.83 -4.40
N PRO A 160 -14.20 22.83 -5.17
CA PRO A 160 -14.34 22.87 -6.62
C PRO A 160 -15.81 22.99 -7.04
N GLU A 161 -16.05 23.59 -8.21
CA GLU A 161 -17.40 23.73 -8.76
C GLU A 161 -18.12 22.38 -8.86
N GLY A 162 -19.32 22.29 -8.26
CA GLY A 162 -20.12 21.07 -8.23
C GLY A 162 -19.88 20.16 -7.03
N TYR A 163 -19.03 20.57 -6.07
CA TYR A 163 -18.78 19.86 -4.82
C TYR A 163 -19.00 20.78 -3.62
N ASP A 164 -19.34 20.19 -2.47
CA ASP A 164 -19.69 20.95 -1.26
C ASP A 164 -18.59 20.92 -0.18
N ILE A 165 -17.49 20.20 -0.42
CA ILE A 165 -16.44 19.95 0.59
C ILE A 165 -15.03 20.31 0.12
N GLY A 166 -14.19 20.65 1.08
CA GLY A 166 -12.78 20.89 0.86
C GLY A 166 -12.47 22.26 0.24
N THR A 167 -11.22 22.41 -0.17
CA THR A 167 -10.71 23.61 -0.84
C THR A 167 -9.87 23.21 -2.05
N LEU A 168 -10.13 23.84 -3.19
CA LEU A 168 -9.34 23.70 -4.40
C LEU A 168 -8.22 24.75 -4.43
N TYR A 169 -6.99 24.29 -4.66
CA TYR A 169 -5.84 25.15 -4.95
C TYR A 169 -5.39 24.91 -6.38
N THR A 170 -5.34 25.98 -7.18
CA THR A 170 -4.88 25.91 -8.57
C THR A 170 -3.36 25.98 -8.65
N ARG A 171 -2.80 25.69 -9.83
CA ARG A 171 -1.40 25.95 -10.16
C ARG A 171 -0.95 27.34 -9.75
N GLU A 172 -1.77 28.37 -9.95
CA GLU A 172 -1.46 29.76 -9.61
C GLU A 172 -1.31 29.93 -8.10
N ASN A 173 -2.25 29.41 -7.31
CA ASN A 173 -2.17 29.47 -5.85
C ASN A 173 -0.92 28.74 -5.33
N ILE A 174 -0.61 27.58 -5.90
CA ILE A 174 0.56 26.80 -5.51
C ILE A 174 1.84 27.55 -5.86
N ASN A 175 1.94 28.15 -7.05
CA ASN A 175 3.11 28.94 -7.44
C ASN A 175 3.30 30.18 -6.57
N GLU A 176 2.21 30.86 -6.21
CA GLU A 176 2.21 31.96 -5.25
C GLU A 176 2.77 31.49 -3.90
N ALA A 177 2.29 30.35 -3.38
CA ALA A 177 2.80 29.76 -2.15
C ALA A 177 4.28 29.33 -2.24
N LEU A 178 4.74 28.86 -3.41
CA LEU A 178 6.13 28.47 -3.64
C LEU A 178 7.09 29.66 -3.76
N ALA A 179 6.58 30.85 -4.09
CA ALA A 179 7.38 32.08 -4.09
C ALA A 179 7.77 32.51 -2.67
N GLU A 180 6.98 32.12 -1.67
CA GLU A 180 7.24 32.40 -0.27
C GLU A 180 8.39 31.55 0.29
N ARG A 181 9.38 32.23 0.88
CA ARG A 181 10.54 31.57 1.51
C ARG A 181 10.21 30.99 2.88
N ASN A 182 9.30 31.63 3.61
CA ASN A 182 8.90 31.20 4.95
C ASN A 182 7.76 30.17 4.86
N ILE A 183 7.89 29.06 5.60
CA ILE A 183 6.88 27.99 5.63
C ILE A 183 5.52 28.51 6.11
N ALA A 184 5.47 29.39 7.13
CA ALA A 184 4.22 29.93 7.63
C ALA A 184 3.51 30.83 6.61
N GLN A 185 4.26 31.64 5.84
CA GLN A 185 3.69 32.46 4.76
C GLN A 185 3.18 31.59 3.60
N ARG A 186 3.96 30.55 3.24
CA ARG A 186 3.54 29.56 2.24
C ARG A 186 2.24 28.86 2.64
N LEU A 187 2.14 28.39 3.88
CA LEU A 187 0.96 27.69 4.40
C LEU A 187 -0.22 28.63 4.64
N ALA A 188 0.00 29.95 4.72
CA ALA A 188 -1.10 30.91 4.74
C ALA A 188 -1.84 30.99 3.38
N ILE A 189 -1.16 30.67 2.27
CA ILE A 189 -1.72 30.66 0.92
C ILE A 189 -2.30 29.27 0.60
N VAL A 190 -1.49 28.22 0.76
CA VAL A 190 -1.91 26.82 0.57
C VAL A 190 -1.65 26.03 1.86
N PRO A 191 -2.62 25.95 2.78
CA PRO A 191 -2.45 25.25 4.07
C PRO A 191 -2.43 23.71 3.97
N SER A 192 -2.55 23.14 2.77
CA SER A 192 -2.57 21.69 2.58
C SER A 192 -1.20 21.06 2.84
N VAL A 193 -1.16 20.09 3.75
CA VAL A 193 0.04 19.32 4.10
C VAL A 193 -0.26 17.82 4.08
N ASP A 194 0.72 17.02 3.67
CA ASP A 194 0.70 15.56 3.77
C ASP A 194 1.41 15.12 5.05
N LEU A 195 0.65 14.98 6.12
CA LEU A 195 1.18 14.54 7.42
C LEU A 195 1.56 13.06 7.45
N SER A 196 0.94 12.24 6.58
CA SER A 196 1.25 10.82 6.50
C SER A 196 2.52 10.57 5.70
N GLY A 197 2.82 11.41 4.71
CA GLY A 197 3.88 11.20 3.72
C GLY A 197 3.57 10.12 2.67
N HIS A 198 2.45 9.39 2.83
CA HIS A 198 2.07 8.29 1.93
C HIS A 198 1.81 8.81 0.51
N GLY A 199 0.95 9.82 0.34
CA GLY A 199 0.65 10.41 -0.95
C GLY A 199 1.85 11.08 -1.60
N THR A 200 2.72 11.72 -0.82
CA THR A 200 4.01 12.25 -1.28
C THR A 200 4.90 11.12 -1.83
N GLY A 201 5.00 9.98 -1.13
CA GLY A 201 5.75 8.81 -1.60
C GLY A 201 5.17 8.21 -2.88
N VAL A 202 3.85 8.05 -2.95
CA VAL A 202 3.15 7.54 -4.14
C VAL A 202 3.37 8.46 -5.35
N ALA A 203 3.21 9.77 -5.17
CA ALA A 203 3.43 10.76 -6.22
C ALA A 203 4.88 10.78 -6.72
N GLY A 204 5.87 10.58 -5.82
CA GLY A 204 7.28 10.49 -6.19
C GLY A 204 7.58 9.33 -7.14
N ILE A 205 7.01 8.14 -6.89
CA ILE A 205 7.19 6.97 -7.75
C ILE A 205 6.56 7.22 -9.12
N ALA A 206 5.32 7.74 -9.14
CA ALA A 206 4.60 7.96 -10.38
C ALA A 206 5.23 9.08 -11.22
N CYS A 207 5.57 10.22 -10.61
CA CYS A 207 5.84 11.48 -11.32
C CYS A 207 7.07 12.26 -10.87
N GLY A 208 7.75 11.88 -9.79
CA GLY A 208 8.89 12.64 -9.26
C GLY A 208 9.99 12.82 -10.31
N ASN A 209 10.46 14.04 -10.56
CA ASN A 209 11.50 14.26 -11.58
C ASN A 209 12.92 14.01 -11.07
N GLY A 210 13.09 13.67 -9.79
CA GLY A 210 14.38 13.36 -9.18
C GLY A 210 15.25 14.58 -8.90
N ARG A 211 14.74 15.82 -9.02
CA ARG A 211 15.54 17.04 -8.85
C ARG A 211 16.26 17.12 -7.50
N ALA A 212 15.59 16.73 -6.40
CA ALA A 212 16.20 16.72 -5.07
C ALA A 212 17.32 15.67 -4.91
N SER A 213 17.37 14.68 -5.81
CA SER A 213 18.35 13.59 -5.79
C SER A 213 19.33 13.60 -6.97
N ASN A 214 19.38 14.70 -7.76
CA ASN A 214 20.15 14.81 -9.00
C ASN A 214 19.80 13.71 -10.02
N GLY A 215 18.51 13.41 -10.15
CA GLY A 215 17.97 12.42 -11.08
C GLY A 215 18.00 10.97 -10.59
N ARG A 216 18.61 10.69 -9.42
CA ARG A 216 18.75 9.30 -8.89
C ARG A 216 17.41 8.66 -8.56
N ASN A 217 16.52 9.38 -7.88
CA ASN A 217 15.20 8.90 -7.46
C ASN A 217 14.09 9.42 -8.37
N ARG A 218 14.37 9.54 -9.68
CA ARG A 218 13.35 9.93 -10.66
C ARG A 218 12.32 8.81 -10.80
N GLY A 219 11.04 9.18 -10.72
CA GLY A 219 9.88 8.33 -10.95
C GLY A 219 9.66 7.96 -12.42
N VAL A 220 8.49 7.39 -12.70
CA VAL A 220 8.18 6.79 -13.99
C VAL A 220 7.82 7.83 -15.05
N ALA A 221 6.74 8.58 -14.82
CA ALA A 221 6.20 9.61 -15.69
C ALA A 221 6.68 11.01 -15.24
N SER A 222 8.01 11.21 -15.27
CA SER A 222 8.67 12.38 -14.70
C SER A 222 8.40 13.72 -15.38
N GLU A 223 7.69 13.73 -16.52
CA GLU A 223 7.28 14.93 -17.26
C GLU A 223 5.76 15.09 -17.33
N SER A 224 4.99 14.24 -16.64
CA SER A 224 3.54 14.43 -16.50
C SER A 224 3.20 15.62 -15.60
N ASN A 225 2.10 16.28 -15.96
CA ASN A 225 1.37 17.18 -15.06
C ASN A 225 0.53 16.37 -14.08
N MET A 226 0.23 16.94 -12.91
CA MET A 226 -0.42 16.23 -11.82
C MET A 226 -1.75 16.86 -11.42
N ILE A 227 -2.73 16.01 -11.10
CA ILE A 227 -3.91 16.39 -10.30
C ILE A 227 -3.82 15.64 -8.98
N ILE A 228 -3.92 16.35 -7.87
CA ILE A 228 -3.80 15.75 -6.54
C ILE A 228 -5.13 15.91 -5.81
N VAL A 229 -5.62 14.81 -5.25
CA VAL A 229 -6.77 14.82 -4.34
C VAL A 229 -6.33 14.25 -3.01
N LYS A 230 -6.30 15.11 -1.99
CA LYS A 230 -6.17 14.67 -0.61
C LYS A 230 -7.55 14.27 -0.11
N LEU A 231 -7.73 12.98 0.11
CA LEU A 231 -8.98 12.44 0.64
C LEU A 231 -9.22 12.95 2.06
N GLY A 232 -10.50 13.00 2.43
CA GLY A 232 -10.99 13.47 3.74
C GLY A 232 -10.16 13.04 4.96
N ALA A 233 -10.29 13.76 6.08
CA ALA A 233 -9.50 13.46 7.27
C ALA A 233 -9.85 12.04 7.77
N PRO A 234 -8.85 11.18 8.07
CA PRO A 234 -9.14 9.91 8.71
C PRO A 234 -9.89 10.19 10.02
N THR A 235 -10.97 9.46 10.27
CA THR A 235 -11.58 9.48 11.61
C THR A 235 -10.63 8.78 12.58
N PRO A 236 -10.73 8.99 13.90
CA PRO A 236 -9.87 8.31 14.88
C PRO A 236 -9.84 6.78 14.78
N LEU A 237 -10.78 6.18 14.03
CA LEU A 237 -10.95 4.74 13.85
C LEU A 237 -10.96 4.30 12.37
N SER A 238 -10.85 5.20 11.39
CA SER A 238 -10.97 4.83 9.97
C SER A 238 -10.27 5.78 8.99
N PHE A 239 -9.91 5.24 7.83
CA PHE A 239 -9.52 6.02 6.64
C PHE A 239 -10.71 6.85 6.08
N PRO A 240 -10.47 7.80 5.15
CA PRO A 240 -11.52 8.55 4.45
C PRO A 240 -12.59 7.65 3.80
N ASN A 241 -13.85 8.12 3.73
CA ASN A 241 -14.96 7.29 3.27
C ASN A 241 -14.95 7.06 1.75
N THR A 242 -15.65 6.02 1.31
CA THR A 242 -15.83 5.68 -0.11
C THR A 242 -16.47 6.80 -0.93
N THR A 243 -17.30 7.65 -0.31
CA THR A 243 -17.91 8.82 -0.95
C THR A 243 -16.89 9.88 -1.35
N GLN A 244 -15.89 10.14 -0.49
CA GLN A 244 -14.78 11.03 -0.80
C GLN A 244 -13.94 10.52 -1.98
N LEU A 245 -13.70 9.21 -2.03
CA LEU A 245 -13.01 8.55 -3.15
C LEU A 245 -13.79 8.72 -4.46
N MET A 246 -15.10 8.47 -4.46
CA MET A 246 -15.95 8.65 -5.65
C MET A 246 -15.88 10.09 -6.17
N GLN A 247 -15.99 11.09 -5.28
CA GLN A 247 -15.85 12.49 -5.68
C GLN A 247 -14.46 12.81 -6.22
N GLY A 248 -13.39 12.25 -5.62
CA GLY A 248 -12.02 12.43 -6.10
C GLY A 248 -11.81 11.90 -7.51
N ILE A 249 -12.34 10.70 -7.81
CA ILE A 249 -12.27 10.11 -9.15
C ILE A 249 -13.06 10.98 -10.15
N ASP A 250 -14.29 11.37 -9.81
CA ASP A 250 -15.11 12.27 -10.63
C ASP A 250 -14.37 13.56 -10.96
N PHE A 251 -13.79 14.21 -9.94
CA PHE A 251 -13.05 15.45 -10.06
C PHE A 251 -11.85 15.30 -11.02
N CYS A 252 -11.06 14.25 -10.86
CA CYS A 252 -9.90 13.99 -11.72
C CYS A 252 -10.30 13.80 -13.19
N ILE A 253 -11.30 12.97 -13.46
CA ILE A 253 -11.73 12.68 -14.84
C ILE A 253 -12.38 13.90 -15.49
N ARG A 254 -13.24 14.64 -14.77
CA ARG A 254 -13.86 15.87 -15.29
C ARG A 254 -12.83 16.92 -15.65
N ASN A 255 -11.81 17.12 -14.81
CA ASN A 255 -10.78 18.10 -15.09
C ASN A 255 -9.84 17.64 -16.21
N ALA A 256 -9.55 16.35 -16.35
CA ALA A 256 -8.83 15.85 -17.52
C ALA A 256 -9.58 16.11 -18.84
N ILE A 257 -10.90 15.95 -18.85
CA ILE A 257 -11.75 16.30 -20.00
C ILE A 257 -11.69 17.80 -20.28
N ARG A 258 -11.81 18.65 -19.25
CA ARG A 258 -11.74 20.12 -19.38
C ARG A 258 -10.38 20.60 -19.90
N ILE A 259 -9.29 20.00 -19.44
CA ILE A 259 -7.91 20.30 -19.87
C ILE A 259 -7.65 19.72 -21.28
N GLY A 260 -8.40 18.71 -21.71
CA GLY A 260 -8.24 18.06 -23.00
C GLY A 260 -7.06 17.08 -23.07
N GLN A 261 -6.62 16.55 -21.92
CA GLN A 261 -5.50 15.60 -21.83
C GLN A 261 -5.98 14.22 -21.36
N PRO A 262 -5.34 13.12 -21.82
CA PRO A 262 -5.54 11.78 -21.26
C PRO A 262 -5.08 11.72 -19.79
N ILE A 263 -5.58 10.75 -19.04
CA ILE A 263 -5.34 10.68 -17.58
C ILE A 263 -5.10 9.25 -17.07
N ALA A 264 -4.05 9.08 -16.28
CA ALA A 264 -3.81 7.89 -15.45
C ALA A 264 -4.13 8.23 -13.98
N VAL A 265 -5.06 7.52 -13.37
CA VAL A 265 -5.52 7.76 -11.98
C VAL A 265 -4.96 6.67 -11.07
N ASN A 266 -4.17 7.06 -10.07
CA ASN A 266 -3.67 6.18 -9.03
C ASN A 266 -4.59 6.20 -7.80
N VAL A 267 -5.04 5.02 -7.36
CA VAL A 267 -5.78 4.82 -6.12
C VAL A 267 -5.05 3.78 -5.26
N SER A 268 -4.34 4.24 -4.24
CA SER A 268 -3.57 3.39 -3.32
C SER A 268 -4.31 3.19 -1.99
N PHE A 269 -5.61 2.88 -2.05
CA PHE A 269 -6.48 2.71 -0.89
C PHE A 269 -7.49 1.56 -1.09
N GLY A 270 -7.88 0.90 -0.01
CA GLY A 270 -9.00 -0.03 -0.01
C GLY A 270 -9.43 -0.48 1.38
N ASN A 271 -10.53 -1.22 1.45
CA ASN A 271 -11.08 -1.80 2.68
C ASN A 271 -11.60 -3.23 2.44
N ASN A 272 -11.97 -3.94 3.51
CA ASN A 272 -12.57 -5.27 3.41
C ASN A 272 -14.11 -5.26 3.42
N TYR A 273 -14.73 -4.08 3.36
CA TYR A 273 -16.16 -3.90 3.54
C TYR A 273 -16.95 -4.14 2.25
N GLY A 274 -17.44 -5.36 2.08
CA GLY A 274 -18.28 -5.74 0.95
C GLY A 274 -18.06 -7.19 0.52
N SER A 275 -18.59 -7.52 -0.66
CA SER A 275 -18.66 -8.89 -1.20
C SER A 275 -17.41 -9.36 -1.93
N HIS A 276 -16.46 -8.46 -2.23
CA HIS A 276 -15.20 -8.77 -2.95
C HIS A 276 -15.41 -9.43 -4.33
N ASP A 277 -16.55 -9.16 -4.96
CA ASP A 277 -16.96 -9.74 -6.24
C ASP A 277 -17.19 -8.68 -7.33
N GLY A 278 -16.72 -7.45 -7.12
CA GLY A 278 -16.82 -6.38 -8.11
C GLY A 278 -18.17 -5.66 -8.16
N ARG A 279 -19.13 -6.01 -7.29
CA ARG A 279 -20.54 -5.61 -7.41
C ARG A 279 -21.04 -4.66 -6.31
N SER A 280 -20.18 -3.99 -5.55
CA SER A 280 -20.62 -2.84 -4.74
C SER A 280 -20.89 -1.60 -5.61
N LEU A 281 -21.65 -0.63 -5.10
CA LEU A 281 -21.92 0.63 -5.81
C LEU A 281 -20.64 1.40 -6.16
N LEU A 282 -19.65 1.39 -5.26
CA LEU A 282 -18.34 2.00 -5.51
C LEU A 282 -17.64 1.33 -6.70
N GLU A 283 -17.67 0.00 -6.75
CA GLU A 283 -17.02 -0.75 -7.80
C GLU A 283 -17.73 -0.56 -9.14
N TYR A 284 -19.06 -0.60 -9.19
CA TYR A 284 -19.83 -0.26 -10.39
C TYR A 284 -19.51 1.16 -10.88
N TYR A 285 -19.49 2.13 -9.98
CA TYR A 285 -19.12 3.50 -10.33
C TYR A 285 -17.73 3.59 -10.96
N ILE A 286 -16.72 2.93 -10.37
CA ILE A 286 -15.36 2.90 -10.94
C ILE A 286 -15.35 2.22 -12.31
N ASN A 287 -16.11 1.13 -12.48
CA ASN A 287 -16.22 0.45 -13.77
C ASN A 287 -16.84 1.38 -14.83
N ASP A 288 -17.90 2.12 -14.50
CA ASP A 288 -18.55 3.03 -15.44
C ASP A 288 -17.64 4.20 -15.82
N ILE A 289 -17.00 4.82 -14.82
CA ILE A 289 -16.11 5.97 -15.03
C ILE A 289 -14.81 5.58 -15.74
N ALA A 290 -14.31 4.35 -15.57
CA ALA A 290 -13.17 3.85 -16.35
C ALA A 290 -13.44 3.82 -17.88
N ASN A 291 -14.70 3.93 -18.32
CA ASN A 291 -15.06 4.05 -19.74
C ASN A 291 -15.19 5.49 -20.22
N LEU A 292 -15.13 6.44 -19.30
CA LEU A 292 -15.26 7.85 -19.61
C LEU A 292 -13.89 8.40 -20.00
N TRP A 293 -13.85 9.08 -21.15
CA TRP A 293 -12.66 9.74 -21.67
C TRP A 293 -11.48 8.79 -21.93
N LYS A 294 -10.32 9.36 -22.29
CA LYS A 294 -9.05 8.66 -22.48
C LYS A 294 -8.41 8.41 -21.10
N SER A 295 -9.00 7.51 -20.32
CA SER A 295 -8.64 7.29 -18.91
C SER A 295 -8.19 5.87 -18.60
N ASN A 296 -7.33 5.75 -17.59
CA ASN A 296 -6.96 4.49 -16.95
C ASN A 296 -6.93 4.66 -15.44
N ILE A 297 -7.72 3.86 -14.73
CA ILE A 297 -7.73 3.81 -13.26
C ILE A 297 -6.89 2.62 -12.80
N VAL A 298 -5.95 2.85 -11.89
CA VAL A 298 -5.00 1.86 -11.37
C VAL A 298 -5.15 1.81 -9.85
N ILE A 299 -5.38 0.61 -9.31
CA ILE A 299 -5.78 0.39 -7.92
C ILE A 299 -4.85 -0.66 -7.27
N GLY A 300 -4.32 -0.37 -6.09
CA GLY A 300 -3.53 -1.36 -5.35
C GLY A 300 -4.39 -2.51 -4.82
N SER A 301 -3.86 -3.73 -4.80
CA SER A 301 -4.61 -4.92 -4.36
C SER A 301 -4.87 -5.00 -2.85
N GLY A 302 -4.22 -4.13 -2.05
CA GLY A 302 -4.31 -4.12 -0.59
C GLY A 302 -3.22 -4.94 0.09
N ASN A 303 -3.03 -4.75 1.40
CA ASN A 303 -1.96 -5.38 2.19
C ASN A 303 -2.49 -6.46 3.17
N GLU A 304 -3.62 -7.10 2.85
CA GLU A 304 -4.32 -8.04 3.75
C GLU A 304 -3.92 -9.52 3.53
N GLY A 305 -2.99 -9.81 2.61
CA GLY A 305 -2.63 -11.19 2.24
C GLY A 305 -2.03 -12.04 3.36
N ALA A 306 -1.51 -11.40 4.42
CA ALA A 306 -0.91 -12.05 5.58
C ALA A 306 -1.48 -11.57 6.94
N THR A 307 -2.58 -10.82 6.95
CA THR A 307 -3.13 -10.21 8.17
C THR A 307 -4.04 -11.13 8.98
N ALA A 308 -4.37 -12.32 8.44
CA ALA A 308 -5.31 -13.27 9.04
C ALA A 308 -6.71 -12.69 9.30
N ARG A 309 -7.13 -11.72 8.48
CA ARG A 309 -8.43 -11.04 8.55
C ARG A 309 -9.48 -11.55 7.59
N HIS A 310 -9.17 -12.64 6.89
CA HIS A 310 -10.08 -13.36 6.04
C HIS A 310 -10.02 -14.85 6.35
N THR A 311 -11.17 -15.52 6.31
CA THR A 311 -11.26 -16.97 6.27
C THR A 311 -12.46 -17.38 5.42
N ASN A 312 -12.31 -18.47 4.68
CA ASN A 312 -13.41 -19.04 3.91
C ASN A 312 -13.53 -20.55 4.19
N GLY A 313 -14.58 -21.14 3.65
CA GLY A 313 -14.75 -22.58 3.74
C GLY A 313 -16.02 -23.07 3.07
N PHE A 314 -16.35 -24.32 3.38
CA PHE A 314 -17.45 -25.04 2.77
C PHE A 314 -18.31 -25.73 3.84
N VAL A 315 -19.62 -25.51 3.76
CA VAL A 315 -20.63 -26.20 4.57
C VAL A 315 -21.43 -27.13 3.68
N GLN A 316 -21.71 -28.35 4.13
CA GLN A 316 -22.64 -29.30 3.51
C GLN A 316 -23.94 -29.44 4.32
N ASN A 317 -24.98 -29.99 3.69
CA ASN A 317 -26.20 -30.40 4.38
C ASN A 317 -25.90 -31.30 5.58
N ARG A 318 -26.44 -30.95 6.75
CA ARG A 318 -26.28 -31.67 8.02
C ARG A 318 -24.84 -31.74 8.52
N SER A 319 -23.96 -30.87 8.02
CA SER A 319 -22.62 -30.65 8.56
C SER A 319 -22.56 -29.30 9.28
N ASN A 320 -21.50 -29.08 10.04
CA ASN A 320 -21.22 -27.78 10.61
C ASN A 320 -19.75 -27.38 10.40
N GLN A 321 -19.52 -26.08 10.38
CA GLN A 321 -18.20 -25.46 10.42
C GLN A 321 -18.12 -24.55 11.63
N ILE A 322 -16.97 -24.55 12.30
CA ILE A 322 -16.71 -23.67 13.44
C ILE A 322 -15.58 -22.73 13.06
N ILE A 323 -15.90 -21.45 13.00
CA ILE A 323 -14.96 -20.37 12.73
C ILE A 323 -14.50 -19.81 14.08
N GLU A 324 -13.19 -19.82 14.30
CA GLU A 324 -12.58 -19.37 15.55
C GLU A 324 -11.90 -18.01 15.34
N LEU A 325 -12.34 -17.01 16.10
CA LEU A 325 -11.90 -15.63 16.04
C LEU A 325 -11.23 -15.27 17.37
N ALA A 326 -9.94 -14.98 17.36
CA ALA A 326 -9.26 -14.38 18.50
C ALA A 326 -9.58 -12.89 18.54
N VAL A 327 -9.99 -12.39 19.70
CA VAL A 327 -10.23 -10.96 19.96
C VAL A 327 -9.23 -10.47 21.01
N SER A 328 -8.55 -9.37 20.71
CA SER A 328 -7.52 -8.79 21.57
C SER A 328 -8.08 -8.11 22.83
N GLU A 329 -7.23 -7.93 23.86
CA GLU A 329 -7.62 -7.38 25.16
C GLU A 329 -8.12 -5.93 25.12
N TYR A 330 -7.73 -5.16 24.10
CA TYR A 330 -7.99 -3.71 24.01
C TYR A 330 -9.02 -3.36 22.93
N GLU A 331 -9.70 -4.36 22.36
CA GLU A 331 -10.62 -4.15 21.26
C GLU A 331 -11.88 -3.41 21.73
N ARG A 332 -12.10 -2.21 21.17
CA ARG A 332 -13.23 -1.36 21.56
C ARG A 332 -14.50 -1.80 20.86
N THR A 333 -14.46 -1.90 19.54
CA THR A 333 -15.58 -2.32 18.69
C THR A 333 -15.02 -2.84 17.40
N PHE A 334 -15.69 -3.81 16.79
CA PHE A 334 -15.36 -4.24 15.43
C PHE A 334 -16.57 -4.88 14.78
N ASN A 335 -16.54 -4.89 13.45
CA ASN A 335 -17.50 -5.63 12.68
C ASN A 335 -16.93 -6.93 12.14
N LEU A 336 -17.83 -7.82 11.75
CA LEU A 336 -17.52 -9.03 11.02
C LEU A 336 -18.58 -9.18 9.93
N GLN A 337 -18.14 -9.54 8.74
CA GLN A 337 -19.04 -9.78 7.61
C GLN A 337 -18.93 -11.23 7.20
N LEU A 338 -20.09 -11.89 7.01
CA LEU A 338 -20.21 -13.19 6.40
C LEU A 338 -20.91 -13.04 5.05
N TRP A 339 -20.28 -13.51 3.99
CA TRP A 339 -20.88 -13.58 2.66
C TRP A 339 -21.08 -15.04 2.26
N LYS A 340 -22.26 -15.33 1.71
CA LYS A 340 -22.60 -16.66 1.20
C LYS A 340 -23.57 -16.56 0.02
N ASN A 341 -23.86 -17.70 -0.62
CA ASN A 341 -24.96 -17.75 -1.58
C ASN A 341 -26.30 -17.54 -0.85
N TYR A 342 -27.19 -16.73 -1.43
CA TYR A 342 -28.50 -16.47 -0.83
C TYR A 342 -29.38 -17.73 -0.76
N ASN A 343 -29.23 -18.67 -1.70
CA ASN A 343 -30.01 -19.90 -1.72
C ASN A 343 -29.60 -20.91 -0.63
N ASP A 344 -28.43 -20.73 -0.02
CA ASP A 344 -27.95 -21.62 1.04
C ASP A 344 -28.60 -21.27 2.38
N ILE A 345 -29.26 -22.21 3.03
CA ILE A 345 -29.79 -22.02 4.39
C ILE A 345 -28.77 -22.55 5.39
N MET A 346 -28.18 -21.63 6.15
CA MET A 346 -27.21 -21.91 7.21
C MET A 346 -27.67 -21.27 8.51
N SER A 347 -27.91 -22.05 9.57
CA SER A 347 -28.15 -21.48 10.89
C SER A 347 -26.86 -21.13 11.60
N ILE A 348 -26.89 -20.01 12.32
CA ILE A 348 -25.71 -19.38 12.91
C ILE A 348 -25.83 -19.41 14.43
N GLU A 349 -24.80 -19.89 15.10
CA GLU A 349 -24.63 -19.81 16.56
C GLU A 349 -23.33 -19.06 16.88
N ILE A 350 -23.35 -18.26 17.93
CA ILE A 350 -22.20 -17.51 18.42
C ILE A 350 -21.91 -17.98 19.84
N THR A 351 -20.68 -18.44 20.09
CA THR A 351 -20.19 -18.81 21.42
C THR A 351 -19.13 -17.80 21.85
N SER A 352 -19.33 -17.20 23.03
CA SER A 352 -18.40 -16.25 23.63
C SER A 352 -17.18 -16.95 24.26
N PRO A 353 -16.13 -16.19 24.64
CA PRO A 353 -14.95 -16.74 25.30
C PRO A 353 -15.25 -17.48 26.62
N SER A 354 -16.32 -17.12 27.33
CA SER A 354 -16.78 -17.83 28.54
C SER A 354 -17.60 -19.10 28.26
N ASN A 355 -17.72 -19.50 26.99
CA ASN A 355 -18.56 -20.59 26.47
C ASN A 355 -20.08 -20.35 26.57
N VAL A 356 -20.55 -19.11 26.70
CA VAL A 356 -21.97 -18.80 26.56
C VAL A 356 -22.35 -18.80 25.08
N THR A 357 -23.36 -19.59 24.70
CA THR A 357 -23.80 -19.72 23.30
C THR A 357 -25.14 -19.04 23.07
N VAL A 358 -25.24 -18.27 21.99
CA VAL A 358 -26.47 -17.68 21.45
C VAL A 358 -26.73 -18.27 20.08
N GLY A 359 -27.93 -18.82 19.89
CA GLY A 359 -28.40 -19.34 18.62
C GLY A 359 -29.12 -20.70 18.75
N PRO A 360 -29.57 -21.28 17.64
CA PRO A 360 -29.47 -20.75 16.28
C PRO A 360 -30.23 -19.42 16.14
N ILE A 361 -29.55 -18.40 15.59
CA ILE A 361 -30.12 -17.06 15.41
C ILE A 361 -31.12 -17.14 14.25
N ARG A 362 -32.38 -16.80 14.52
CA ARG A 362 -33.47 -16.90 13.55
C ARG A 362 -33.26 -15.92 12.39
N GLU A 363 -33.48 -16.36 11.17
CA GLU A 363 -33.51 -15.50 9.99
C GLU A 363 -34.80 -14.68 9.98
N ILE A 364 -34.75 -13.49 10.58
CA ILE A 364 -35.84 -12.52 10.61
C ILE A 364 -35.36 -11.16 10.11
N GLN A 365 -36.28 -10.39 9.55
CA GLN A 365 -36.02 -9.04 9.08
C GLN A 365 -35.75 -8.09 10.25
N GLY A 366 -34.76 -7.21 10.08
CA GLY A 366 -34.39 -6.19 11.04
C GLY A 366 -33.25 -6.58 11.98
N THR A 367 -32.82 -5.60 12.78
CA THR A 367 -31.70 -5.77 13.70
C THR A 367 -32.07 -6.68 14.86
N GLN A 368 -31.24 -7.70 15.08
CA GLN A 368 -31.25 -8.53 16.26
C GLN A 368 -30.10 -8.10 17.18
N SER A 369 -30.29 -8.17 18.49
CA SER A 369 -29.29 -7.76 19.48
C SER A 369 -29.27 -8.76 20.62
N PHE A 370 -28.07 -9.21 20.98
CA PHE A 370 -27.85 -10.12 22.10
C PHE A 370 -26.70 -9.59 22.94
N VAL A 371 -26.74 -9.85 24.24
CA VAL A 371 -25.63 -9.55 25.15
C VAL A 371 -25.07 -10.87 25.65
N VAL A 372 -23.78 -11.09 25.42
CA VAL A 372 -23.02 -12.24 25.91
C VAL A 372 -21.72 -11.73 26.52
N ASP A 373 -21.36 -12.21 27.71
CA ASP A 373 -20.28 -11.63 28.50
C ASP A 373 -20.42 -10.10 28.62
N ASN A 374 -19.33 -9.37 28.35
CA ASN A 374 -19.31 -7.91 28.33
C ASN A 374 -19.51 -7.33 26.93
N THR A 375 -20.22 -8.04 26.04
CA THR A 375 -20.33 -7.68 24.63
C THR A 375 -21.76 -7.76 24.14
N ARG A 376 -22.23 -6.67 23.56
CA ARG A 376 -23.45 -6.62 22.78
C ARG A 376 -23.09 -6.94 21.33
N VAL A 377 -23.69 -7.98 20.78
CA VAL A 377 -23.58 -8.31 19.35
C VAL A 377 -24.86 -7.84 18.67
N LEU A 378 -24.74 -6.86 17.78
CA LEU A 378 -25.79 -6.56 16.81
C LEU A 378 -25.62 -7.50 15.62
N PHE A 379 -26.74 -8.00 15.11
CA PHE A 379 -26.76 -9.01 14.08
C PHE A 379 -27.84 -8.67 13.05
N TYR A 380 -27.50 -8.79 11.76
CA TYR A 380 -28.41 -8.48 10.67
C TYR A 380 -28.26 -9.49 9.53
N TYR A 381 -29.36 -10.16 9.18
CA TYR A 381 -29.47 -10.95 7.95
C TYR A 381 -29.84 -9.99 6.80
N GLY A 382 -28.89 -9.73 5.92
CA GLY A 382 -29.13 -8.96 4.71
C GLY A 382 -29.95 -9.73 3.68
N GLU A 383 -30.54 -9.01 2.74
CA GLU A 383 -31.09 -9.57 1.51
C GLU A 383 -30.19 -9.22 0.33
N PRO A 384 -30.23 -10.01 -0.75
CA PRO A 384 -29.62 -9.63 -2.01
C PRO A 384 -30.10 -8.26 -2.46
N ILE A 385 -29.20 -7.50 -3.05
CA ILE A 385 -29.47 -6.17 -3.60
C ILE A 385 -29.63 -6.26 -5.12
N PRO A 386 -30.23 -5.26 -5.80
CA PRO A 386 -30.55 -5.34 -7.23
C PRO A 386 -29.39 -5.73 -8.17
N PHE A 387 -28.15 -5.57 -7.71
CA PHE A 387 -26.93 -5.80 -8.49
C PHE A 387 -25.95 -6.79 -7.83
N ASN A 388 -26.32 -7.42 -6.70
CA ASN A 388 -25.57 -8.53 -6.11
C ASN A 388 -26.52 -9.60 -5.54
N LYS A 389 -26.36 -10.85 -6.01
CA LYS A 389 -27.16 -12.01 -5.60
C LYS A 389 -26.66 -12.67 -4.30
N ALA A 390 -25.47 -12.32 -3.84
CA ALA A 390 -24.92 -12.82 -2.59
C ALA A 390 -25.66 -12.24 -1.39
N GLN A 391 -25.65 -12.98 -0.29
CA GLN A 391 -26.21 -12.51 0.98
C GLN A 391 -25.08 -12.09 1.91
N GLU A 392 -25.22 -10.89 2.47
CA GLU A 392 -24.43 -10.43 3.60
C GLU A 392 -25.12 -10.78 4.91
N ILE A 393 -24.37 -11.30 5.87
CA ILE A 393 -24.75 -11.35 7.27
C ILE A 393 -23.75 -10.49 8.03
N TYR A 394 -24.26 -9.45 8.69
CA TYR A 394 -23.45 -8.42 9.35
C TYR A 394 -23.51 -8.58 10.86
N PHE A 395 -22.35 -8.50 11.50
CA PHE A 395 -22.17 -8.56 12.94
C PHE A 395 -21.45 -7.28 13.41
N GLU A 396 -21.94 -6.66 14.48
CA GLU A 396 -21.23 -5.57 15.17
C GLU A 396 -21.02 -5.95 16.64
N PHE A 397 -19.76 -6.00 17.07
CA PHE A 397 -19.37 -6.32 18.44
C PHE A 397 -19.12 -5.03 19.22
N ILE A 398 -20.06 -4.67 20.09
CA ILE A 398 -20.07 -3.43 20.86
C ILE A 398 -19.78 -3.76 22.34
N PRO A 399 -18.94 -2.98 23.05
CA PRO A 399 -18.65 -3.24 24.44
C PRO A 399 -19.83 -2.80 25.31
N VAL A 400 -20.19 -3.59 26.33
CA VAL A 400 -21.19 -3.16 27.33
C VAL A 400 -20.56 -2.20 28.34
N MET A 401 -19.28 -2.43 28.68
CA MET A 401 -18.44 -1.49 29.42
C MET A 401 -17.44 -0.82 28.45
N GLU A 402 -16.14 -1.04 28.63
CA GLU A 402 -15.11 -0.34 27.85
C GLU A 402 -14.61 -1.13 26.62
N ARG A 403 -14.72 -2.47 26.65
CA ARG A 403 -14.08 -3.36 25.69
C ARG A 403 -14.90 -4.60 25.39
N VAL A 404 -14.74 -5.11 24.17
CA VAL A 404 -15.28 -6.41 23.77
C VAL A 404 -14.61 -7.51 24.59
N ALA A 405 -15.33 -8.59 24.88
CA ALA A 405 -14.79 -9.71 25.63
C ALA A 405 -13.60 -10.32 24.87
N THR A 406 -12.43 -10.30 25.52
CA THR A 406 -11.19 -10.85 24.99
C THR A 406 -11.19 -12.38 25.00
N GLY A 407 -10.48 -12.99 24.06
CA GLY A 407 -10.34 -14.44 23.93
C GLY A 407 -10.91 -14.98 22.63
N ILE A 408 -11.21 -16.28 22.61
CA ILE A 408 -11.65 -16.98 21.40
C ILE A 408 -13.17 -16.97 21.33
N TRP A 409 -13.69 -16.25 20.35
CA TRP A 409 -15.08 -16.32 19.91
C TRP A 409 -15.23 -17.44 18.89
N LYS A 410 -16.35 -18.15 18.92
CA LYS A 410 -16.66 -19.20 17.95
C LYS A 410 -17.97 -18.88 17.24
N ILE A 411 -17.96 -18.99 15.92
CA ILE A 411 -19.14 -18.84 15.08
C ILE A 411 -19.37 -20.18 14.42
N ARG A 412 -20.48 -20.84 14.75
CA ARG A 412 -20.86 -22.11 14.15
C ARG A 412 -21.86 -21.87 13.04
N LEU A 413 -21.53 -22.35 11.84
CA LEU A 413 -22.44 -22.44 10.71
C LEU A 413 -22.94 -23.88 10.61
N ASN A 414 -24.25 -24.10 10.70
CA ASN A 414 -24.87 -25.40 10.51
C ASN A 414 -25.60 -25.43 9.16
N GLY A 415 -25.24 -26.36 8.28
CA GLY A 415 -25.86 -26.47 6.96
C GLY A 415 -27.22 -27.16 7.01
N GLU A 416 -28.27 -26.45 6.61
CA GLU A 416 -29.64 -26.98 6.64
C GLU A 416 -30.12 -27.36 5.23
N ASN A 417 -30.03 -26.41 4.30
CA ASN A 417 -30.34 -26.62 2.89
C ASN A 417 -29.31 -25.90 2.03
N ILE A 418 -28.28 -26.64 1.63
CA ILE A 418 -27.11 -26.13 0.92
C ILE A 418 -27.18 -26.52 -0.55
N VAL A 419 -26.99 -25.51 -1.41
CA VAL A 419 -26.82 -25.61 -2.85
C VAL A 419 -25.35 -25.44 -3.24
N VAL A 420 -24.72 -24.36 -2.77
CA VAL A 420 -23.32 -24.02 -3.11
C VAL A 420 -22.40 -24.28 -1.93
N GLY A 421 -22.72 -23.79 -0.72
CA GLY A 421 -22.01 -24.13 0.51
C GLY A 421 -20.77 -23.30 0.83
N ASN A 422 -20.25 -22.53 -0.14
CA ASN A 422 -19.15 -21.61 0.09
C ASN A 422 -19.57 -20.45 1.00
N TYR A 423 -18.70 -20.09 1.93
CA TYR A 423 -18.82 -18.88 2.75
C TYR A 423 -17.47 -18.18 2.86
N ASP A 424 -17.51 -16.89 3.10
CA ASP A 424 -16.34 -16.05 3.31
C ASP A 424 -16.61 -15.09 4.47
N PHE A 425 -15.63 -14.95 5.37
CA PHE A 425 -15.66 -14.02 6.48
C PHE A 425 -14.55 -12.98 6.37
N TRP A 426 -14.89 -11.71 6.58
CA TRP A 426 -13.90 -10.62 6.66
C TRP A 426 -14.02 -9.81 7.95
N LEU A 427 -12.85 -9.47 8.49
CA LEU A 427 -12.65 -8.43 9.48
C LEU A 427 -12.21 -7.11 8.81
N PRO A 428 -12.36 -5.96 9.49
CA PRO A 428 -11.86 -4.67 9.03
C PRO A 428 -10.39 -4.69 8.61
N ALA A 429 -10.06 -4.04 7.50
CA ALA A 429 -8.69 -3.91 6.99
C ALA A 429 -7.87 -2.84 7.75
N GLY A 430 -6.56 -2.81 7.50
CA GLY A 430 -5.68 -1.73 7.97
C GLY A 430 -5.54 -1.67 9.49
N ASN A 431 -5.55 -0.48 10.08
CA ASN A 431 -5.34 -0.28 11.53
C ASN A 431 -6.66 -0.10 12.30
N ALA A 432 -7.81 -0.47 11.71
CA ALA A 432 -9.12 -0.32 12.34
C ALA A 432 -9.31 -1.22 13.57
N ILE A 433 -8.62 -2.36 13.59
CA ILE A 433 -8.61 -3.33 14.69
C ILE A 433 -7.16 -3.76 15.01
N SER A 434 -6.95 -4.29 16.20
CA SER A 434 -5.65 -4.86 16.59
C SER A 434 -5.19 -5.96 15.64
N ALA A 435 -3.88 -6.06 15.39
CA ALA A 435 -3.31 -7.18 14.63
C ALA A 435 -3.52 -8.55 15.30
N GLU A 436 -3.78 -8.55 16.62
CA GLU A 436 -4.09 -9.77 17.37
C GLU A 436 -5.57 -10.16 17.32
N THR A 437 -6.43 -9.27 16.82
CA THR A 437 -7.83 -9.59 16.51
C THR A 437 -7.87 -10.22 15.10
N ARG A 438 -7.89 -11.55 15.04
CA ARG A 438 -7.69 -12.32 13.80
C ARG A 438 -8.34 -13.71 13.84
N PHE A 439 -8.55 -14.30 12.67
CA PHE A 439 -8.97 -15.70 12.60
C PHE A 439 -7.83 -16.63 13.01
N LEU A 440 -8.15 -17.69 13.77
CA LEU A 440 -7.17 -18.72 14.13
C LEU A 440 -6.82 -19.63 12.95
N ARG A 441 -7.74 -19.72 11.97
CA ARG A 441 -7.58 -20.49 10.73
C ARG A 441 -7.88 -19.59 9.54
N PRO A 442 -7.00 -18.64 9.22
CA PRO A 442 -7.21 -17.72 8.12
C PRO A 442 -6.98 -18.40 6.77
N THR A 443 -7.54 -17.81 5.71
CA THR A 443 -7.24 -18.19 4.32
C THR A 443 -6.56 -17.00 3.62
N PRO A 444 -5.39 -17.18 2.99
CA PRO A 444 -4.64 -16.08 2.38
C PRO A 444 -5.21 -15.62 1.02
N ASP A 445 -6.04 -16.45 0.39
CA ASP A 445 -6.72 -16.13 -0.87
C ASP A 445 -7.96 -15.26 -0.62
N VAL A 446 -8.44 -14.56 -1.66
CA VAL A 446 -9.59 -13.62 -1.59
C VAL A 446 -9.38 -12.51 -0.55
N THR A 447 -8.15 -11.99 -0.50
CA THR A 447 -7.70 -10.91 0.40
C THR A 447 -7.48 -9.59 -0.32
N LEU A 448 -7.93 -9.50 -1.58
CA LEU A 448 -8.01 -8.23 -2.31
C LEU A 448 -8.85 -7.23 -1.52
N THR A 449 -8.46 -5.97 -1.44
CA THR A 449 -9.30 -4.95 -0.81
C THR A 449 -10.24 -4.33 -1.85
N ILE A 450 -11.44 -3.92 -1.46
CA ILE A 450 -12.34 -3.11 -2.28
C ILE A 450 -11.78 -1.68 -2.35
N PRO A 451 -11.64 -1.05 -3.53
CA PRO A 451 -12.26 -1.41 -4.82
C PRO A 451 -11.33 -2.11 -5.84
N SER A 452 -10.26 -2.79 -5.39
CA SER A 452 -9.34 -3.50 -6.28
C SER A 452 -9.96 -4.73 -6.97
N THR A 453 -11.14 -5.14 -6.53
CA THR A 453 -11.98 -6.19 -7.12
C THR A 453 -12.83 -5.72 -8.32
N THR A 454 -12.75 -4.43 -8.71
CA THR A 454 -13.37 -3.90 -9.94
C THR A 454 -12.86 -4.59 -11.20
N PHE A 455 -13.75 -4.79 -12.18
CA PHE A 455 -13.41 -5.49 -13.42
C PHE A 455 -12.56 -4.63 -14.37
N ARG A 456 -12.84 -3.32 -14.46
CA ARG A 456 -12.24 -2.42 -15.48
C ARG A 456 -11.00 -1.65 -15.02
N ALA A 457 -10.83 -1.41 -13.72
CA ALA A 457 -9.56 -0.84 -13.24
C ALA A 457 -8.42 -1.87 -13.37
N ILE A 458 -7.18 -1.37 -13.44
CA ILE A 458 -5.97 -2.20 -13.40
C ILE A 458 -5.60 -2.40 -11.93
N THR A 459 -5.66 -3.63 -11.47
CA THR A 459 -5.34 -4.01 -10.09
C THR A 459 -3.90 -4.46 -9.98
N VAL A 460 -3.17 -3.87 -9.04
CA VAL A 460 -1.72 -4.03 -8.91
C VAL A 460 -1.36 -4.66 -7.56
N GLY A 461 -0.80 -5.86 -7.59
CA GLY A 461 -0.16 -6.46 -6.42
C GLY A 461 1.31 -6.06 -6.31
N ALA A 462 1.98 -6.55 -5.26
CA ALA A 462 3.37 -6.25 -4.96
C ALA A 462 4.27 -7.50 -5.04
N TYR A 463 5.51 -7.28 -5.49
CA TYR A 463 6.61 -8.21 -5.32
C TYR A 463 7.86 -7.47 -4.83
N ASP A 464 8.82 -8.23 -4.31
CA ASP A 464 10.14 -7.73 -3.97
C ASP A 464 11.03 -7.76 -5.21
N GLY A 465 11.35 -6.57 -5.74
CA GLY A 465 12.19 -6.41 -6.93
C GLY A 465 13.67 -6.76 -6.72
N SER A 466 14.12 -7.01 -5.49
CA SER A 466 15.50 -7.46 -5.24
C SER A 466 15.64 -8.98 -5.34
N THR A 467 14.55 -9.72 -5.11
CA THR A 467 14.53 -11.19 -5.07
C THR A 467 13.61 -11.81 -6.11
N ASP A 468 12.86 -10.99 -6.86
CA ASP A 468 11.76 -11.42 -7.74
C ASP A 468 10.71 -12.30 -7.02
N SER A 469 10.60 -12.14 -5.70
CA SER A 469 9.69 -12.93 -4.89
C SER A 469 8.38 -12.19 -4.64
N TYR A 470 7.27 -12.92 -4.69
CA TYR A 470 5.97 -12.36 -4.38
C TYR A 470 5.92 -11.82 -2.94
N ALA A 471 5.39 -10.62 -2.75
CA ALA A 471 5.31 -9.98 -1.44
C ALA A 471 4.15 -10.57 -0.62
N ASN A 472 4.46 -11.22 0.50
CA ASN A 472 3.49 -12.00 1.29
C ASN A 472 2.24 -11.20 1.73
N PHE A 473 2.38 -9.90 1.97
CA PHE A 473 1.30 -8.99 2.36
C PHE A 473 0.35 -8.64 1.22
N SER A 474 0.75 -8.78 -0.05
CA SER A 474 -0.05 -8.34 -1.20
C SER A 474 -1.40 -9.07 -1.22
N GLY A 475 -2.51 -8.35 -1.39
CA GLY A 475 -3.83 -8.96 -1.53
C GLY A 475 -3.85 -9.96 -2.70
N ARG A 476 -4.50 -11.11 -2.49
CA ARG A 476 -4.56 -12.22 -3.45
C ARG A 476 -5.99 -12.46 -3.88
N GLY A 477 -6.18 -12.70 -5.17
CA GLY A 477 -7.47 -13.12 -5.70
C GLY A 477 -7.70 -14.63 -5.59
N PHE A 478 -8.55 -15.22 -6.43
CA PHE A 478 -9.49 -14.55 -7.36
C PHE A 478 -10.48 -13.64 -6.61
N THR A 479 -11.36 -12.94 -7.32
CA THR A 479 -12.56 -12.36 -6.67
C THR A 479 -13.37 -13.46 -5.99
N ARG A 480 -14.22 -13.10 -5.03
CA ARG A 480 -14.97 -14.07 -4.21
C ARG A 480 -15.84 -15.04 -5.03
N ASP A 481 -16.38 -14.57 -6.14
CA ASP A 481 -17.16 -15.40 -7.07
C ASP A 481 -16.32 -16.38 -7.89
N GLY A 482 -14.99 -16.26 -7.86
CA GLY A 482 -14.05 -17.06 -8.66
C GLY A 482 -14.06 -16.72 -10.15
N GLU A 483 -14.82 -15.71 -10.58
CA GLU A 483 -15.02 -15.40 -12.01
C GLU A 483 -13.95 -14.44 -12.55
N THR A 484 -13.42 -13.56 -11.68
CA THR A 484 -12.50 -12.50 -12.11
C THR A 484 -11.10 -12.71 -11.56
N ILE A 485 -10.13 -12.60 -12.46
CA ILE A 485 -8.70 -12.77 -12.18
C ILE A 485 -8.13 -11.45 -11.68
N LYS A 486 -7.68 -11.46 -10.42
CA LYS A 486 -7.07 -10.32 -9.75
C LYS A 486 -5.94 -10.79 -8.83
N PRO A 487 -4.86 -10.01 -8.62
CA PRO A 487 -4.54 -8.76 -9.32
C PRO A 487 -4.35 -8.98 -10.83
N ASP A 488 -4.37 -7.92 -11.64
CA ASP A 488 -4.09 -8.06 -13.08
C ASP A 488 -2.60 -8.32 -13.29
N ILE A 489 -1.75 -7.54 -12.62
CA ILE A 489 -0.28 -7.64 -12.66
C ILE A 489 0.31 -7.27 -11.29
N VAL A 490 1.61 -7.48 -11.12
CA VAL A 490 2.35 -7.01 -9.94
C VAL A 490 3.46 -6.05 -10.32
N ALA A 491 3.83 -5.16 -9.41
CA ALA A 491 4.96 -4.25 -9.55
C ALA A 491 5.84 -4.26 -8.28
N PRO A 492 7.09 -3.76 -8.34
CA PRO A 492 7.95 -3.66 -7.17
C PRO A 492 7.27 -2.84 -6.06
N GLY A 493 7.10 -3.44 -4.88
CA GLY A 493 6.39 -2.83 -3.75
C GLY A 493 7.05 -3.04 -2.40
N VAL A 494 8.29 -3.55 -2.37
CA VAL A 494 9.08 -3.78 -1.15
C VAL A 494 10.28 -2.85 -1.15
N ASP A 495 10.48 -2.15 -0.03
CA ASP A 495 11.58 -1.25 0.26
C ASP A 495 11.81 -0.17 -0.80
N ILE A 496 10.73 0.43 -1.31
CA ILE A 496 10.77 1.45 -2.37
C ILE A 496 11.12 2.84 -1.81
N THR A 497 12.29 3.35 -2.16
CA THR A 497 12.74 4.70 -1.77
C THR A 497 12.12 5.78 -2.66
N SER A 498 11.21 6.57 -2.11
CA SER A 498 10.52 7.66 -2.82
C SER A 498 10.53 8.96 -2.02
N THR A 499 10.01 10.03 -2.61
CA THR A 499 9.88 11.33 -1.96
C THR A 499 9.10 11.24 -0.65
N ALA A 500 9.47 12.06 0.31
CA ALA A 500 8.84 12.17 1.61
C ALA A 500 8.70 13.65 1.98
N PRO A 501 7.80 14.01 2.90
CA PRO A 501 7.60 15.39 3.31
C PRO A 501 8.91 16.09 3.71
N ASN A 502 8.92 17.41 3.61
CA ASN A 502 10.06 18.27 3.90
C ASN A 502 11.22 18.09 2.90
N SER A 503 10.90 17.91 1.61
CA SER A 503 11.92 17.77 0.56
C SER A 503 12.90 16.60 0.78
N SER A 504 12.44 15.52 1.41
CA SER A 504 13.26 14.37 1.79
C SER A 504 12.91 13.12 0.99
N TYR A 505 13.61 12.01 1.24
CA TYR A 505 13.26 10.70 0.71
C TYR A 505 13.11 9.71 1.86
N SER A 506 12.17 8.78 1.74
CA SER A 506 11.94 7.68 2.68
C SER A 506 11.70 6.38 1.94
N THR A 507 11.82 5.27 2.65
CA THR A 507 11.60 3.92 2.12
C THR A 507 10.24 3.41 2.54
N TYR A 508 9.51 2.83 1.58
CA TYR A 508 8.13 2.40 1.77
C TYR A 508 7.90 0.98 1.25
N THR A 509 7.02 0.25 1.93
CA THR A 509 6.60 -1.11 1.56
C THR A 509 5.08 -1.21 1.55
N GLY A 510 4.52 -1.80 0.50
CA GLY A 510 3.08 -1.97 0.33
C GLY A 510 2.65 -1.95 -1.14
N THR A 511 1.46 -2.49 -1.43
CA THR A 511 0.86 -2.41 -2.78
C THR A 511 0.63 -0.96 -3.21
N SER A 512 0.44 -0.06 -2.25
CA SER A 512 0.38 1.39 -2.47
C SER A 512 1.58 1.95 -3.22
N PHE A 513 2.76 1.35 -3.07
CA PHE A 513 4.01 1.76 -3.71
C PHE A 513 4.34 0.96 -4.97
N ALA A 514 3.68 -0.19 -5.18
CA ALA A 514 3.68 -0.92 -6.45
C ALA A 514 2.78 -0.24 -7.51
N THR A 515 1.57 0.16 -7.11
CA THR A 515 0.55 0.82 -7.94
C THR A 515 1.08 1.99 -8.79
N PRO A 516 1.84 2.97 -8.24
CA PRO A 516 2.32 4.11 -9.01
C PRO A 516 3.33 3.77 -10.11
N PHE A 517 4.02 2.63 -10.05
CA PHE A 517 4.84 2.17 -11.19
C PHE A 517 3.96 1.86 -12.41
N VAL A 518 2.82 1.21 -12.18
CA VAL A 518 1.85 0.90 -13.23
C VAL A 518 1.12 2.16 -13.69
N THR A 519 0.75 3.06 -12.77
CA THR A 519 0.12 4.35 -13.12
C THR A 519 1.03 5.17 -14.04
N GLY A 520 2.30 5.35 -13.68
CA GLY A 520 3.24 6.08 -14.52
C GLY A 520 3.53 5.36 -15.84
N SER A 521 3.55 4.03 -15.85
CA SER A 521 3.68 3.23 -17.08
C SER A 521 2.49 3.41 -18.01
N ALA A 522 1.27 3.47 -17.47
CA ALA A 522 0.07 3.79 -18.23
C ALA A 522 0.16 5.19 -18.86
N ALA A 523 0.70 6.18 -18.12
CA ALA A 523 0.95 7.51 -18.68
C ALA A 523 1.99 7.49 -19.82
N MET A 524 3.07 6.71 -19.71
CA MET A 524 4.03 6.54 -20.80
C MET A 524 3.43 5.87 -22.03
N LEU A 525 2.60 4.84 -21.84
CA LEU A 525 1.87 4.19 -22.95
C LEU A 525 0.88 5.16 -23.61
N MET A 526 0.14 5.94 -22.83
CA MET A 526 -0.75 6.97 -23.35
C MET A 526 0.01 8.10 -24.08
N GLN A 527 1.20 8.49 -23.61
CA GLN A 527 2.04 9.43 -24.35
C GLN A 527 2.42 8.83 -25.72
N TRP A 528 2.88 7.58 -25.75
CA TRP A 528 3.24 6.92 -27.00
C TRP A 528 2.04 6.78 -27.95
N GLY A 529 0.90 6.31 -27.46
CA GLY A 529 -0.28 6.08 -28.30
C GLY A 529 -0.98 7.37 -28.69
N ILE A 530 -1.37 8.17 -27.71
CA ILE A 530 -2.31 9.27 -27.86
C ILE A 530 -1.57 10.57 -28.21
N VAL A 531 -0.53 10.92 -27.46
CA VAL A 531 0.19 12.20 -27.65
C VAL A 531 1.07 12.14 -28.91
N LYS A 532 1.81 11.05 -29.11
CA LYS A 532 2.66 10.84 -30.30
C LYS A 532 1.92 10.26 -31.51
N GLY A 533 0.63 9.94 -31.36
CA GLY A 533 -0.25 9.59 -32.47
C GLY A 533 -0.14 8.16 -33.02
N ASN A 534 0.55 7.25 -32.32
CA ASN A 534 0.69 5.86 -32.77
C ASN A 534 -0.60 5.04 -32.59
N ASP A 535 -1.40 5.35 -31.56
CA ASP A 535 -2.68 4.70 -31.26
C ASP A 535 -3.55 5.59 -30.35
N GLN A 536 -4.49 6.31 -30.97
CA GLN A 536 -5.39 7.25 -30.27
C GLN A 536 -6.35 6.57 -29.27
N TYR A 537 -6.44 5.24 -29.30
CA TYR A 537 -7.34 4.44 -28.46
C TYR A 537 -6.61 3.61 -27.40
N LEU A 538 -5.33 3.88 -27.16
CA LEU A 538 -4.51 3.17 -26.17
C LEU A 538 -4.83 3.64 -24.74
N TYR A 539 -6.01 3.27 -24.24
CA TYR A 539 -6.48 3.51 -22.87
C TYR A 539 -7.45 2.40 -22.42
N GLY A 540 -7.97 2.47 -21.19
CA GLY A 540 -8.92 1.51 -20.63
C GLY A 540 -8.46 0.05 -20.75
N GLU A 541 -9.38 -0.83 -21.16
CA GLU A 541 -9.11 -2.26 -21.35
C GLU A 541 -8.04 -2.55 -22.42
N LYS A 542 -7.91 -1.72 -23.45
CA LYS A 542 -6.88 -1.89 -24.48
C LYS A 542 -5.49 -1.72 -23.89
N LEU A 543 -5.29 -0.67 -23.09
CA LEU A 543 -4.03 -0.43 -22.40
C LEU A 543 -3.76 -1.54 -21.36
N LYS A 544 -4.77 -1.94 -20.59
CA LYS A 544 -4.65 -3.07 -19.64
C LYS A 544 -4.19 -4.35 -20.35
N ALA A 545 -4.79 -4.69 -21.49
CA ALA A 545 -4.43 -5.88 -22.26
C ALA A 545 -2.96 -5.86 -22.72
N TYR A 546 -2.43 -4.68 -23.08
CA TYR A 546 -1.01 -4.53 -23.43
C TYR A 546 -0.08 -4.68 -22.23
N LEU A 547 -0.44 -4.12 -21.06
CA LEU A 547 0.30 -4.34 -19.82
C LEU A 547 0.34 -5.82 -19.43
N ILE A 548 -0.79 -6.52 -19.57
CA ILE A 548 -0.91 -7.96 -19.32
C ILE A 548 -0.03 -8.75 -20.30
N LYS A 549 -0.11 -8.43 -21.61
CA LYS A 549 0.67 -9.11 -22.64
C LYS A 549 2.18 -8.93 -22.43
N GLY A 550 2.60 -7.77 -21.96
CA GLY A 550 4.00 -7.44 -21.69
C GLY A 550 4.50 -7.92 -20.32
N ALA A 551 3.65 -8.48 -19.47
CA ALA A 551 4.06 -8.89 -18.12
C ALA A 551 5.09 -10.02 -18.17
N ARG A 552 6.16 -9.91 -17.38
CA ARG A 552 7.16 -10.98 -17.22
C ARG A 552 6.72 -11.98 -16.16
N HIS A 553 6.99 -13.25 -16.39
CA HIS A 553 6.77 -14.27 -15.37
C HIS A 553 7.82 -14.16 -14.26
N LEU A 554 7.38 -14.36 -13.02
CA LEU A 554 8.22 -14.38 -11.83
C LEU A 554 8.66 -15.83 -11.52
N PRO A 555 9.88 -16.03 -11.01
CA PRO A 555 10.34 -17.34 -10.55
C PRO A 555 9.39 -17.94 -9.50
N GLY A 556 9.27 -19.27 -9.48
CA GLY A 556 8.41 -19.99 -8.53
C GLY A 556 6.93 -20.13 -8.96
N PHE A 557 6.52 -19.50 -10.07
CA PHE A 557 5.19 -19.64 -10.64
C PHE A 557 5.26 -20.29 -12.02
N ASN A 558 4.47 -21.36 -12.22
CA ASN A 558 4.42 -22.10 -13.49
C ASN A 558 3.10 -21.93 -14.24
N THR A 559 2.10 -21.30 -13.62
CA THR A 559 0.76 -21.13 -14.18
C THR A 559 0.36 -19.67 -14.14
N TYR A 560 -0.13 -19.19 -15.29
CA TYR A 560 -0.60 -17.83 -15.47
C TYR A 560 -1.93 -17.83 -16.24
N PRO A 561 -2.83 -16.90 -15.90
CA PRO A 561 -2.75 -16.05 -14.72
C PRO A 561 -2.99 -16.85 -13.42
N ASN A 562 -2.63 -16.27 -12.27
CA ASN A 562 -2.83 -16.89 -10.95
C ASN A 562 -3.23 -15.85 -9.90
N PRO A 563 -3.80 -16.26 -8.74
CA PRO A 563 -4.33 -15.34 -7.74
C PRO A 563 -3.30 -14.44 -7.04
N GLN A 564 -2.00 -14.75 -7.12
CA GLN A 564 -0.95 -14.01 -6.40
C GLN A 564 -0.36 -12.91 -7.26
N VAL A 565 0.06 -13.26 -8.48
CA VAL A 565 0.81 -12.36 -9.36
C VAL A 565 0.05 -11.96 -10.62
N GLY A 566 -1.21 -12.39 -10.74
CA GLY A 566 -2.02 -12.11 -11.93
C GLY A 566 -1.37 -12.71 -13.16
N TRP A 567 -1.15 -11.85 -14.16
CA TRP A 567 -0.48 -12.18 -15.40
C TRP A 567 1.05 -12.03 -15.35
N GLY A 568 1.61 -11.57 -14.24
CA GLY A 568 3.05 -11.43 -14.03
C GLY A 568 3.47 -10.03 -13.56
N ALA A 569 4.78 -9.84 -13.50
CA ALA A 569 5.38 -8.57 -13.13
C ALA A 569 5.39 -7.59 -14.31
N LEU A 570 5.10 -6.31 -14.03
CA LEU A 570 5.14 -5.21 -14.99
C LEU A 570 6.46 -5.22 -15.78
N CYS A 571 6.37 -5.13 -17.10
CA CYS A 571 7.49 -4.77 -17.97
C CYS A 571 6.97 -3.85 -19.07
N VAL A 572 7.10 -2.52 -18.87
CA VAL A 572 6.46 -1.53 -19.74
C VAL A 572 7.02 -1.56 -21.17
N ARG A 573 8.31 -1.90 -21.33
CA ARG A 573 8.93 -2.08 -22.65
C ARG A 573 8.18 -3.12 -23.48
N ASP A 574 7.91 -4.29 -22.90
CA ASP A 574 7.25 -5.40 -23.58
C ASP A 574 5.74 -5.18 -23.71
N SER A 575 5.22 -4.15 -23.03
CA SER A 575 3.84 -3.70 -23.14
C SER A 575 3.63 -2.72 -24.30
N LEU A 576 4.69 -2.19 -24.94
CA LEU A 576 4.52 -1.36 -26.13
C LEU A 576 4.04 -2.21 -27.31
N PRO A 577 3.04 -1.75 -28.08
CA PRO A 577 2.48 -2.49 -29.20
C PRO A 577 3.30 -2.26 -30.48
N ILE A 578 4.58 -2.65 -30.45
CA ILE A 578 5.56 -2.45 -31.53
C ILE A 578 6.00 -3.74 -32.20
#